data_AF-A0A1Y0RNN1-F1
#
_entry.id   AF-A0A1Y0RNN1-F1
#
_cell.length_a   1.000
_cell.length_b   1.000
_cell.length_c   1.000
_cell.angle_alpha   90.00
_cell.angle_beta   90.00
_cell.angle_gamma   90.00
#
_symmetry.space_group_name_H-M   'P 1'
#
loop_
_entity.id
_entity.type
_entity.pdbx_description
1 polymer ?
#
loop_
_entity_poly.entity_id
_entity_poly.type
_entity_poly.pdbx_seq_one_letter_code
_entity_poly.pdbx_strand_id
1 'polypeptide(L)'
;MAKRIQLVLTQDISKLGKSGDLVEVAPGYARNYLIPQNLATRATPGILKQVERRRELERQRQLELKQQAQDQKDALEKVASFRIAKQVGEAEAIFGTVTTQEVADVIQQTTGLEVDRRGITIPDISQLGTYEADIKLYSDVTAKVSIQVVAS
;
A
#
# COMPACT_ATOMS: atom_id res chain seq x y z
N MET A 1 4.89 24.95 39.31
CA MET A 1 4.67 23.99 38.19
C MET A 1 6.00 23.33 37.86
N ALA A 2 6.06 22.01 37.74
CA ALA A 2 7.32 21.32 37.43
C ALA A 2 7.81 21.73 36.03
N LYS A 3 9.08 22.14 35.92
CA LYS A 3 9.71 22.52 34.65
C LYS A 3 9.67 21.33 33.69
N ARG A 4 8.82 21.38 32.65
CA ARG A 4 8.77 20.37 31.58
C ARG A 4 9.89 20.63 30.57
N ILE A 5 10.33 19.58 29.87
CA ILE A 5 11.35 19.66 28.82
C ILE A 5 10.74 19.16 27.52
N GLN A 6 11.00 19.90 26.44
CA GLN A 6 10.63 19.52 25.09
C GLN A 6 11.65 18.54 24.50
N LEU A 7 11.16 17.42 23.99
CA LEU A 7 11.94 16.41 23.30
C LEU A 7 11.27 16.07 21.98
N VAL A 8 12.07 15.63 21.03
CA VAL A 8 11.57 14.99 19.81
C VAL A 8 11.73 13.49 19.98
N LEU A 9 10.64 12.73 19.78
CA LEU A 9 10.69 11.28 19.82
C LEU A 9 11.47 10.73 18.62
N THR A 10 12.33 9.75 18.85
CA THR A 10 13.04 9.03 17.79
C THR A 10 12.29 7.76 17.39
N GLN A 11 11.51 7.20 18.31
CA GLN A 11 10.74 5.97 18.14
C GLN A 11 9.28 6.19 18.56
N ASP A 12 8.40 5.31 18.10
CA ASP A 12 7.00 5.32 18.51
C ASP A 12 6.89 4.83 19.96
N ILE A 13 6.24 5.62 20.81
CA ILE A 13 6.05 5.27 22.21
C ILE A 13 4.58 5.36 22.55
N SER A 14 4.02 4.24 23.03
CA SER A 14 2.65 4.18 23.52
C SER A 14 2.39 5.27 24.56
N LYS A 15 1.29 6.01 24.39
CA LYS A 15 0.84 7.15 25.21
C LYS A 15 1.61 8.47 25.06
N LEU A 16 2.71 8.52 24.30
CA LEU A 16 3.48 9.76 24.10
C LEU A 16 3.36 10.30 22.67
N GLY A 17 3.46 9.43 21.66
CA GLY A 17 3.39 9.85 20.27
C GLY A 17 4.19 8.96 19.33
N LYS A 18 4.31 9.41 18.08
CA LYS A 18 5.08 8.74 17.04
C LYS A 18 6.47 9.36 16.90
N SER A 19 7.34 8.67 16.18
CA SER A 19 8.66 9.18 15.80
C SER A 19 8.54 10.55 15.09
N GLY A 20 9.41 11.48 15.50
CA GLY A 20 9.44 12.85 15.04
C GLY A 20 8.47 13.79 15.76
N ASP A 21 7.61 13.32 16.66
CA ASP A 21 6.70 14.20 17.40
C ASP A 21 7.44 14.99 18.49
N LEU A 22 7.06 16.26 18.63
CA LEU A 22 7.52 17.13 19.70
C LEU A 22 6.64 16.91 20.94
N VAL A 23 7.24 16.47 22.04
CA VAL A 23 6.53 16.13 23.28
C VAL A 23 7.12 16.85 24.49
N GLU A 24 6.26 17.20 25.45
CA GLU A 24 6.66 17.83 26.71
C GLU A 24 6.60 16.85 27.88
N VAL A 25 7.77 16.50 28.42
CA VAL A 25 7.88 15.47 29.47
C VAL A 25 8.54 16.03 30.74
N ALA A 26 8.39 15.29 31.84
CA ALA A 26 9.10 15.60 33.08
C ALA A 26 10.62 15.37 32.91
N PRO A 27 11.50 16.21 33.51
CA PRO A 27 12.94 16.10 33.36
C PRO A 27 13.52 14.75 33.78
N GLY A 28 12.98 14.15 34.83
CA GLY A 28 13.41 12.83 35.32
C GLY A 28 13.12 11.73 34.29
N TYR A 29 11.94 11.78 33.66
CA TYR A 29 11.56 10.81 32.64
C TYR A 29 12.41 10.96 31.37
N ALA A 30 12.72 12.19 30.97
CA ALA A 30 13.67 12.47 29.90
C ALA A 30 15.07 11.90 30.19
N ARG A 31 15.63 12.21 31.35
CA ARG A 31 17.03 11.91 31.71
C ARG A 31 17.27 10.45 32.04
N ASN A 32 16.32 9.79 32.71
CA ASN A 32 16.52 8.43 33.23
C ASN A 32 16.02 7.35 32.27
N TYR A 33 15.10 7.67 31.36
CA TYR A 33 14.45 6.69 30.49
C TYR A 33 14.59 7.03 29.01
N LEU A 34 14.05 8.17 28.56
CA LEU A 34 13.95 8.44 27.11
C LEU A 34 15.28 8.70 26.42
N ILE A 35 16.16 9.52 27.02
CA ILE A 35 17.45 9.88 26.42
C ILE A 35 18.44 8.70 26.47
N PRO A 36 18.64 8.00 27.61
CA PRO A 36 19.58 6.88 27.66
C PRO A 36 19.20 5.71 26.75
N GLN A 37 17.91 5.50 26.51
CA GLN A 37 17.42 4.45 25.62
C GLN A 37 17.30 4.90 24.16
N ASN A 38 17.77 6.10 23.80
CA ASN A 38 17.67 6.69 22.46
C ASN A 38 16.22 6.76 21.93
N LEU A 39 15.23 6.82 22.82
CA LEU A 39 13.81 6.92 22.48
C LEU A 39 13.40 8.37 22.16
N ALA A 40 14.15 9.36 22.66
CA ALA A 40 13.92 10.77 22.34
C ALA A 40 15.21 11.58 22.39
N THR A 41 15.27 12.64 21.59
CA THR A 41 16.37 13.62 21.54
C THR A 41 15.90 14.99 22.01
N ARG A 42 16.83 15.84 22.46
CA ARG A 42 16.48 17.21 22.87
C ARG A 42 15.97 18.01 21.66
N ALA A 43 14.83 18.68 21.84
CA ALA A 43 14.30 19.58 20.83
C ALA A 43 15.21 20.79 20.69
N THR A 44 15.97 20.82 19.59
CA THR A 44 16.77 21.98 19.19
C THR A 44 16.30 22.46 17.82
N PRO A 45 16.50 23.73 17.46
CA PRO A 45 16.07 24.25 16.16
C PRO A 45 16.64 23.45 14.97
N GLY A 46 17.85 22.92 15.10
CA GLY A 46 18.46 22.06 14.07
C GLY A 46 17.75 20.71 13.93
N ILE A 47 17.42 20.06 15.05
CA ILE A 47 16.70 18.78 15.06
C ILE A 47 15.27 18.96 14.54
N LEU A 48 14.58 20.04 14.90
CA LEU A 48 13.24 20.33 14.39
C LEU A 48 13.24 20.47 12.86
N LYS A 49 14.17 21.25 12.29
CA LYS A 49 14.32 21.38 10.84
C LYS A 49 14.66 20.05 10.15
N GLN A 50 15.48 19.20 10.79
CA GLN A 50 15.81 17.89 10.25
C GLN A 50 14.59 16.96 10.20
N VAL A 51 13.76 16.98 11.25
CA VAL A 51 12.54 16.18 11.34
C VAL A 51 11.51 16.67 10.33
N GLU A 52 11.32 17.99 10.19
CA GLU A 52 10.46 18.59 9.17
C GLU A 52 10.91 18.19 7.76
N ARG A 53 12.21 18.29 7.46
CA ARG A 53 12.75 17.85 6.16
C ARG A 53 12.49 16.38 5.90
N ARG A 54 12.69 15.51 6.90
CA ARG A 54 12.42 14.08 6.77
C ARG A 54 10.94 13.82 6.50
N ARG A 55 10.05 14.47 7.24
CA ARG A 55 8.59 14.39 7.05
C ARG A 55 8.17 14.85 5.66
N GLU A 56 8.78 15.92 5.16
CA GLU A 56 8.50 16.42 3.81
C GLU A 56 8.93 15.41 2.74
N LEU A 57 10.13 14.85 2.86
CA LEU A 57 10.63 13.82 1.94
C LEU A 57 9.76 12.55 1.97
N GLU A 58 9.32 12.12 3.15
CA GLU A 58 8.40 10.99 3.30
C GLU A 58 7.04 11.29 2.66
N ARG A 59 6.52 12.50 2.85
CA ARG A 59 5.26 12.93 2.22
C ARG A 59 5.39 12.95 0.70
N GLN A 60 6.48 13.50 0.16
CA GLN A 60 6.72 13.53 -1.29
C GLN A 60 6.78 12.11 -1.86
N ARG A 61 7.52 11.20 -1.22
CA ARG A 61 7.55 9.78 -1.63
C ARG A 61 6.17 9.14 -1.60
N GLN A 62 5.37 9.40 -0.57
CA GLN A 62 4.00 8.87 -0.48
C GLN A 62 3.10 9.42 -1.61
N LEU A 63 3.27 10.69 -1.96
CA LEU A 63 2.54 11.31 -3.07
C LEU A 63 2.97 10.72 -4.41
N GLU A 64 4.27 10.53 -4.65
CA GLU A 64 4.82 9.90 -5.84
C GLU A 64 4.30 8.46 -6.00
N LEU A 65 4.36 7.66 -4.94
CA LEU A 65 3.82 6.29 -4.95
C LEU A 65 2.33 6.27 -5.23
N LYS A 66 1.57 7.21 -4.65
CA LYS A 66 0.13 7.33 -4.90
C LYS A 66 -0.15 7.72 -6.35
N GLN A 67 0.63 8.64 -6.93
CA GLN A 67 0.51 9.03 -8.34
C GLN A 67 0.83 7.85 -9.25
N GLN A 68 1.92 7.13 -9.02
CA GLN A 68 2.26 5.93 -9.79
C GLN A 68 1.16 4.87 -9.73
N ALA A 69 0.58 4.64 -8.55
CA ALA A 69 -0.54 3.72 -8.39
C ALA A 69 -1.80 4.20 -9.15
N GLN A 70 -2.05 5.51 -9.20
CA GLN A 70 -3.14 6.09 -9.97
C GLN A 70 -2.91 5.94 -11.48
N ASP A 71 -1.68 6.16 -11.95
CA ASP A 71 -1.33 5.98 -13.36
C ASP A 71 -1.47 4.51 -13.78
N GLN A 72 -1.05 3.57 -12.91
CA GLN A 72 -1.27 2.13 -13.11
C GLN A 72 -2.75 1.79 -13.14
N LYS A 73 -3.56 2.35 -12.24
CA LYS A 73 -5.01 2.18 -12.25
C LYS A 73 -5.60 2.62 -13.59
N ASP A 74 -5.26 3.81 -14.04
CA ASP A 74 -5.78 4.36 -15.30
C ASP A 74 -5.31 3.52 -16.51
N ALA A 75 -4.11 2.95 -16.47
CA ALA A 75 -3.61 2.05 -17.50
C ALA A 75 -4.39 0.71 -17.53
N LEU A 76 -4.71 0.15 -16.37
CA LEU A 76 -5.50 -1.08 -16.25
C LEU A 76 -6.96 -0.87 -16.68
N GLU A 77 -7.59 0.24 -16.26
CA GLU A 77 -8.98 0.55 -16.59
C GLU A 77 -9.18 0.94 -18.06
N LYS A 78 -8.12 1.38 -18.77
CA LYS A 78 -8.16 1.58 -20.23
C LYS A 78 -8.29 0.28 -21.01
N VAL A 79 -7.90 -0.86 -20.43
CA VAL A 79 -8.05 -2.17 -21.08
C VAL A 79 -9.49 -2.63 -20.93
N ALA A 80 -10.21 -2.70 -22.04
CA ALA A 80 -11.64 -3.04 -22.04
C ALA A 80 -11.94 -4.43 -21.47
N SER A 81 -11.10 -5.43 -21.77
CA SER A 81 -11.19 -6.75 -21.13
C SER A 81 -9.88 -7.54 -21.23
N PHE A 82 -9.56 -8.27 -20.16
CA PHE A 82 -8.46 -9.24 -20.12
C PHE A 82 -8.99 -10.62 -20.47
N ARG A 83 -8.47 -11.22 -21.54
CA ARG A 83 -8.94 -12.53 -22.02
C ARG A 83 -8.16 -13.67 -21.40
N ILE A 84 -8.87 -14.59 -20.76
CA ILE A 84 -8.29 -15.80 -20.18
C ILE A 84 -8.85 -16.99 -20.95
N ALA A 85 -7.98 -17.71 -21.66
CA ALA A 85 -8.36 -18.91 -22.40
C ALA A 85 -8.33 -20.13 -21.48
N LYS A 86 -9.44 -20.87 -21.39
CA LYS A 86 -9.57 -22.09 -20.60
C LYS A 86 -10.22 -23.21 -21.39
N GLN A 87 -9.83 -24.45 -21.08
CA GLN A 87 -10.51 -25.62 -21.62
C GLN A 87 -11.93 -25.71 -21.04
N VAL A 88 -12.91 -25.95 -21.90
CA VAL A 88 -14.34 -25.97 -21.55
C VAL A 88 -14.85 -27.40 -21.60
N GLY A 89 -15.64 -27.78 -20.61
CA GLY A 89 -16.35 -29.05 -20.55
C GLY A 89 -17.80 -28.94 -21.05
N GLU A 90 -18.64 -29.86 -20.61
CA GLU A 90 -20.08 -29.80 -20.91
C GLU A 90 -20.75 -28.64 -20.15
N ALA A 91 -21.78 -28.03 -20.74
CA ALA A 91 -22.57 -26.94 -20.16
C ALA A 91 -21.80 -25.64 -19.80
N GLU A 92 -20.83 -25.23 -20.64
CA GLU A 92 -20.08 -23.96 -20.50
C GLU A 92 -19.24 -23.84 -19.21
N ALA A 93 -19.10 -24.93 -18.46
CA ALA A 93 -18.21 -25.01 -17.31
C ALA A 93 -16.75 -25.14 -17.77
N ILE A 94 -15.85 -24.40 -17.14
CA ILE A 94 -14.40 -24.53 -17.40
C ILE A 94 -13.80 -25.64 -16.54
N PHE A 95 -12.73 -26.26 -17.05
CA PHE A 95 -11.93 -27.18 -16.24
C PHE A 95 -11.11 -26.39 -15.21
N GLY A 96 -11.54 -26.49 -13.94
CA GLY A 96 -10.94 -25.77 -12.81
C GLY A 96 -11.53 -24.36 -12.61
N THR A 97 -10.86 -23.56 -11.78
CA THR A 97 -11.24 -22.17 -11.48
C THR A 97 -10.16 -21.23 -12.00
N VAL A 98 -10.54 -20.02 -12.42
CA VAL A 98 -9.58 -18.96 -12.72
C VAL A 98 -8.87 -18.54 -11.43
N THR A 99 -7.54 -18.62 -11.40
CA THR A 99 -6.76 -18.26 -10.21
C THR A 99 -6.26 -16.82 -10.30
N THR A 100 -5.98 -16.20 -9.15
CA THR A 100 -5.39 -14.85 -9.11
C THR A 100 -4.03 -14.76 -9.81
N GLN A 101 -3.30 -15.88 -9.89
CA GLN A 101 -2.05 -15.96 -10.63
C GLN A 101 -2.27 -15.82 -12.14
N GLU A 102 -3.25 -16.52 -12.71
CA GLU A 102 -3.58 -16.42 -14.13
C GLU A 102 -4.02 -15.00 -14.51
N VAL A 103 -4.75 -14.33 -13.62
CA VAL A 103 -5.15 -12.93 -13.80
C VAL A 103 -3.92 -12.03 -13.83
N ALA A 104 -3.00 -12.19 -12.88
CA ALA A 104 -1.75 -11.41 -12.84
C ALA A 104 -0.90 -11.62 -14.12
N ASP A 105 -0.78 -12.87 -14.57
CA ASP A 105 -0.01 -13.24 -15.76
C ASP A 105 -0.61 -12.59 -17.03
N VAL A 106 -1.93 -12.62 -17.19
CA VAL A 106 -2.61 -12.00 -18.35
C VAL A 106 -2.50 -10.48 -18.33
N ILE A 107 -2.57 -9.86 -17.15
CA ILE A 107 -2.34 -8.41 -16.99
C ILE A 107 -0.92 -8.05 -17.42
N GLN A 108 0.08 -8.81 -16.96
CA GLN A 108 1.47 -8.60 -17.31
C GLN A 108 1.72 -8.75 -18.81
N GLN A 109 1.11 -9.76 -19.46
CA GLN A 109 1.25 -9.97 -20.90
C GLN A 109 0.60 -8.86 -21.73
N THR A 110 -0.52 -8.31 -21.27
CA THR A 110 -1.31 -7.33 -22.04
C THR A 110 -0.81 -5.90 -21.85
N THR A 111 -0.43 -5.55 -20.62
CA THR A 111 -0.07 -4.16 -20.25
C THR A 111 1.41 -3.98 -19.94
N GLY A 112 2.16 -5.07 -19.74
CA GLY A 112 3.54 -5.03 -19.26
C GLY A 112 3.68 -4.67 -17.78
N LEU A 113 2.56 -4.49 -17.06
CA LEU A 113 2.56 -4.13 -15.64
C LEU A 113 2.58 -5.39 -14.76
N GLU A 114 3.52 -5.41 -13.81
CA GLU A 114 3.60 -6.47 -12.81
C GLU A 114 2.70 -6.12 -11.62
N VAL A 115 1.76 -7.01 -11.30
CA VAL A 115 0.79 -6.84 -10.21
C VAL A 115 0.95 -7.99 -9.21
N ASP A 116 1.01 -7.68 -7.90
CA ASP A 116 1.05 -8.71 -6.87
C ASP A 116 -0.30 -9.41 -6.76
N ARG A 117 -0.30 -10.74 -6.94
CA ARG A 117 -1.45 -11.64 -6.76
C ARG A 117 -2.17 -11.47 -5.41
N ARG A 118 -1.48 -11.00 -4.36
CA ARG A 118 -2.08 -10.74 -3.04
C ARG A 118 -3.06 -9.57 -3.04
N GLY A 119 -2.90 -8.63 -3.99
CA GLY A 119 -3.79 -7.48 -4.16
C GLY A 119 -5.01 -7.78 -5.02
N ILE A 120 -5.09 -8.95 -5.65
CA ILE A 120 -6.15 -9.31 -6.59
C ILE A 120 -7.27 -10.03 -5.85
N THR A 121 -8.48 -9.48 -5.94
CA THR A 121 -9.72 -10.10 -5.46
C THR A 121 -10.58 -10.46 -6.67
N ILE A 122 -10.91 -11.74 -6.79
CA ILE A 122 -11.79 -12.26 -7.84
C ILE A 122 -12.91 -13.11 -7.25
N PRO A 123 -14.10 -13.13 -7.88
CA PRO A 123 -15.12 -14.12 -7.57
C PRO A 123 -14.68 -15.52 -8.02
N ASP A 124 -15.37 -16.56 -7.55
CA ASP A 124 -15.17 -17.92 -8.04
C ASP A 124 -15.70 -18.02 -9.47
N ILE A 125 -14.79 -18.20 -10.43
CA ILE A 125 -15.09 -18.25 -11.86
C ILE A 125 -14.93 -19.69 -12.34
N SER A 126 -16.05 -20.35 -12.59
CA SER A 126 -16.13 -21.75 -13.04
C SER A 126 -16.87 -21.92 -14.38
N GLN A 127 -17.32 -20.83 -14.99
CA GLN A 127 -18.03 -20.82 -16.28
C GLN A 127 -17.44 -19.79 -17.24
N LEU A 128 -17.74 -19.97 -18.53
CA LEU A 128 -17.49 -18.93 -19.53
C LEU A 128 -18.33 -17.69 -19.22
N GLY A 129 -17.73 -16.51 -19.35
CA GLY A 129 -18.43 -15.27 -19.03
C GLY A 129 -17.51 -14.08 -18.87
N THR A 130 -18.12 -12.96 -18.50
CA THR A 130 -17.39 -11.74 -18.13
C THR A 130 -17.57 -11.51 -16.64
N TYR A 131 -16.45 -11.30 -15.95
CA TYR A 131 -16.40 -11.11 -14.51
C TYR A 131 -15.60 -9.86 -14.17
N GLU A 132 -15.90 -9.24 -13.04
CA GLU A 132 -15.13 -8.10 -12.53
C GLU A 132 -14.12 -8.58 -11.48
N ALA A 133 -12.91 -8.04 -11.55
CA ALA A 133 -11.85 -8.25 -10.58
C ALA A 133 -11.38 -6.92 -10.00
N ASP A 134 -11.19 -6.90 -8.68
CA ASP A 134 -10.67 -5.74 -7.97
C ASP A 134 -9.17 -5.94 -7.70
N ILE A 135 -8.36 -5.01 -8.19
CA ILE A 135 -6.89 -5.02 -8.01
C ILE A 135 -6.51 -3.88 -7.09
N LYS A 136 -6.01 -4.23 -5.91
CA LYS A 136 -5.48 -3.26 -4.95
C LYS A 136 -4.02 -2.94 -5.28
N LEU A 137 -3.76 -1.72 -5.74
CA LEU A 137 -2.43 -1.24 -6.12
C LEU A 137 -1.73 -0.53 -4.95
N TYR A 138 -2.46 0.30 -4.21
CA TYR A 138 -1.96 1.02 -3.04
C TYR A 138 -3.06 1.18 -1.98
N SER A 139 -2.73 1.61 -0.75
CA SER A 139 -3.65 1.64 0.41
C SER A 139 -5.07 2.10 0.08
N ASP A 140 -5.19 3.17 -0.71
CA ASP A 140 -6.46 3.79 -1.10
C ASP A 140 -6.75 3.71 -2.62
N VAL A 141 -5.93 2.98 -3.39
CA VAL A 141 -6.05 2.90 -4.86
C VAL A 141 -6.36 1.47 -5.27
N THR A 142 -7.62 1.27 -5.68
CA THR A 142 -8.12 0.03 -6.27
C THR A 142 -8.56 0.28 -7.71
N ALA A 143 -8.12 -0.59 -8.62
CA ALA A 143 -8.50 -0.62 -10.03
C ALA A 143 -9.53 -1.74 -10.25
N LYS A 144 -10.54 -1.47 -11.07
CA LYS A 144 -11.53 -2.47 -11.48
C LYS A 144 -11.22 -2.93 -12.89
N VAL A 145 -11.08 -4.24 -13.09
CA VAL A 145 -10.81 -4.80 -14.42
C VAL A 145 -11.84 -5.85 -14.79
N SER A 146 -12.23 -5.86 -16.06
CA SER A 146 -13.12 -6.88 -16.60
C SER A 146 -12.31 -8.05 -17.15
N ILE A 147 -12.59 -9.25 -16.66
CA ILE A 147 -12.01 -10.51 -17.10
C ILE A 147 -13.02 -11.21 -18.00
N GLN A 148 -12.60 -11.56 -19.22
CA GLN A 148 -13.39 -12.35 -20.15
C GLN A 148 -12.81 -13.75 -20.25
N VAL A 149 -13.55 -14.75 -19.81
CA VAL A 149 -13.15 -16.15 -19.96
C VAL A 149 -13.64 -16.65 -21.32
N VAL A 150 -12.70 -17.13 -22.13
CA VAL A 150 -12.96 -17.64 -23.48
C VAL A 150 -12.55 -19.11 -23.57
N ALA A 151 -13.21 -19.84 -24.46
CA ALA A 151 -12.80 -21.21 -24.78
C ALA A 151 -11.43 -21.20 -25.46
N SER A 152 -10.51 -22.04 -24.96
CA SER A 152 -9.21 -22.31 -25.59
C SER A 152 -9.33 -23.28 -26.77
#